data_AF-A0A9D9XCI6-F1
#
_entry.id   AF-A0A9D9XCI6-F1
#
_cell.length_a   1.000
_cell.length_b   1.000
_cell.length_c   1.000
_cell.angle_alpha   90.00
_cell.angle_beta   90.00
_cell.angle_gamma   90.00
#
_symmetry.space_group_name_H-M   'P 1'
#
loop_
_entity.id
_entity.type
_entity.pdbx_description
1 polymer ?
#
loop_
_entity_poly.entity_id
_entity_poly.type
_entity_poly.pdbx_seq_one_letter_code
_entity_poly.pdbx_strand_id
1 'polypeptide(L)'
;MHESQSTKQRKGLLALSININLGLLVYFKYSNFFVENINGIAHVFGIQPMHWVKLILPIGISFYTFETITYVVDVYRKTHEPLKRFQDYLLYIILFPKLIAGPIIRYHDLADQLTVRPDVIDDKLHGFYRFVLGLAKKVLIANQVGLLADEIFALPYNELSTSTAWIGAIAYTLQIYFDFSGYSDMAIGLARMLGFRFAENFDNPYISKSITEFWRRWHISLGTWMKNYLYIPLGGNQVAIPRLYLNLTLVF
;
A
#
# COMPACT_ATOMS: atom_id res chain seq x y z
N MET A 1 25.85 -5.22 1.97
CA MET A 1 25.13 -6.06 0.99
C MET A 1 25.54 -5.74 -0.45
N HIS A 2 25.51 -4.47 -0.87
CA HIS A 2 25.85 -4.05 -2.22
C HIS A 2 27.29 -4.39 -2.66
N GLU A 3 28.27 -4.12 -1.79
CA GLU A 3 29.70 -4.31 -2.07
C GLU A 3 30.19 -5.76 -1.92
N SER A 4 29.39 -6.62 -1.29
CA SER A 4 29.79 -8.01 -1.04
C SER A 4 29.84 -8.81 -2.35
N GLN A 5 30.96 -9.44 -2.66
CA GLN A 5 31.08 -10.35 -3.81
C GLN A 5 30.45 -11.73 -3.52
N SER A 6 30.27 -12.12 -2.25
CA SER A 6 29.67 -13.40 -1.87
C SER A 6 28.15 -13.41 -2.02
N THR A 7 27.64 -14.27 -2.91
CA THR A 7 26.19 -14.48 -3.11
C THR A 7 25.50 -15.03 -1.86
N LYS A 8 26.16 -15.93 -1.11
CA LYS A 8 25.58 -16.52 0.11
C LYS A 8 25.38 -15.47 1.19
N GLN A 9 26.38 -14.60 1.39
CA GLN A 9 26.29 -13.50 2.35
C GLN A 9 25.20 -12.50 1.96
N ARG A 10 25.11 -12.14 0.68
CA ARG A 10 24.05 -11.24 0.16
C ARG A 10 22.65 -11.79 0.41
N LYS A 11 22.43 -13.09 0.12
CA LYS A 11 21.14 -13.76 0.38
C LYS A 11 20.81 -13.81 1.87
N GLY A 12 21.79 -14.12 2.72
CA GLY A 12 21.60 -14.14 4.18
C GLY A 12 21.21 -12.79 4.75
N LEU A 13 21.90 -11.71 4.34
CA LEU A 13 21.56 -10.34 4.75
C LEU A 13 20.19 -9.90 4.24
N LEU A 14 19.84 -10.26 3.00
CA LEU A 14 18.52 -9.95 2.45
C LEU A 14 17.43 -10.66 3.25
N ALA A 15 17.58 -11.97 3.49
CA ALA A 15 16.63 -12.75 4.25
C ALA A 15 16.46 -12.19 5.65
N LEU A 16 17.56 -11.88 6.35
CA LEU A 16 17.52 -11.26 7.67
C LEU A 16 16.73 -9.95 7.64
N SER A 17 17.02 -9.06 6.69
CA SER A 17 16.35 -7.77 6.59
C SER A 17 14.85 -7.89 6.30
N ILE A 18 14.45 -8.80 5.40
CA ILE A 18 13.04 -9.05 5.11
C ILE A 18 12.34 -9.61 6.35
N ASN A 19 12.94 -10.58 7.04
CA ASN A 19 12.37 -11.17 8.25
C ASN A 19 12.19 -10.14 9.38
N ILE A 20 13.13 -9.22 9.57
CA ILE A 20 12.98 -8.13 10.55
C ILE A 20 11.80 -7.24 10.17
N ASN A 21 11.71 -6.81 8.91
CA ASN A 21 10.62 -5.93 8.45
C ASN A 21 9.24 -6.59 8.57
N LEU A 22 9.12 -7.83 8.10
CA LEU A 22 7.87 -8.58 8.22
C LEU A 22 7.56 -8.95 9.67
N GLY A 23 8.57 -9.29 10.47
CA GLY A 23 8.41 -9.58 11.90
C GLY A 23 7.87 -8.39 12.67
N LEU A 24 8.41 -7.19 12.43
CA LEU A 24 7.89 -5.95 13.02
C LEU A 24 6.47 -5.65 12.56
N LEU A 25 6.18 -5.82 11.27
CA LEU A 25 4.82 -5.65 10.75
C LEU A 25 3.85 -6.63 11.42
N VAL A 26 4.21 -7.91 11.52
CA VAL A 26 3.39 -8.95 12.16
C VAL A 26 3.16 -8.61 13.64
N TYR A 27 4.22 -8.26 14.36
CA TYR A 27 4.17 -7.93 15.78
C TYR A 27 3.24 -6.75 16.06
N PHE A 28 3.47 -5.60 15.42
CA PHE A 28 2.65 -4.41 15.70
C PHE A 28 1.24 -4.49 15.13
N LYS A 29 1.05 -5.10 13.95
CA LYS A 29 -0.23 -5.10 13.25
C LYS A 29 -1.17 -6.21 13.70
N TYR A 30 -0.65 -7.38 14.06
CA TYR A 30 -1.47 -8.58 14.26
C TYR A 30 -1.38 -9.19 15.66
N SER A 31 -0.41 -8.81 16.52
CA SER A 31 -0.33 -9.41 17.87
C SER A 31 -1.59 -9.18 18.71
N ASN A 32 -2.20 -7.99 18.66
CA ASN A 32 -3.46 -7.75 19.38
C ASN A 32 -4.57 -8.70 18.91
N PHE A 33 -4.73 -8.89 17.58
CA PHE A 33 -5.71 -9.81 17.00
C PHE A 33 -5.45 -11.27 17.42
N PHE A 34 -4.21 -11.74 17.34
CA PHE A 34 -3.88 -13.12 17.72
C PHE A 34 -4.13 -13.38 19.20
N VAL A 35 -3.75 -12.44 20.07
CA VAL A 35 -4.00 -12.58 21.51
C VAL A 35 -5.48 -12.60 21.82
N GLU A 36 -6.28 -11.72 21.21
CA GLU A 36 -7.73 -11.68 21.40
C GLU A 36 -8.39 -13.01 20.98
N ASN A 37 -7.97 -13.59 19.85
CA ASN A 37 -8.47 -14.89 19.39
C ASN A 37 -8.03 -16.05 20.30
N ILE A 38 -6.76 -16.08 20.72
CA ILE A 38 -6.24 -17.10 21.65
C ILE A 38 -6.99 -17.03 22.97
N ASN A 39 -7.24 -15.83 23.50
CA ASN A 39 -8.01 -15.65 24.73
C ASN A 39 -9.48 -16.08 24.55
N GLY A 40 -10.08 -15.82 23.38
CA GLY A 40 -11.43 -16.32 23.05
C GLY A 40 -11.50 -17.85 23.06
N ILE A 41 -10.51 -18.52 22.47
CA ILE A 41 -10.41 -19.99 22.46
C ILE A 41 -10.15 -20.51 23.88
N ALA A 42 -9.19 -19.92 24.60
CA ALA A 42 -8.86 -20.28 25.99
C ALA A 42 -10.10 -20.22 26.89
N HIS A 43 -10.93 -19.19 26.73
CA HIS A 43 -12.19 -19.04 27.46
C HIS A 43 -13.17 -20.19 27.18
N VAL A 44 -13.29 -20.66 25.93
CA VAL A 44 -14.12 -21.83 25.59
C VAL A 44 -13.65 -23.10 26.32
N PHE A 45 -12.34 -23.24 26.54
CA PHE A 45 -11.75 -24.37 27.26
C PHE A 45 -11.59 -24.14 28.77
N GLY A 46 -12.14 -23.05 29.32
CA GLY A 46 -12.04 -22.72 30.75
C GLY A 46 -10.62 -22.35 31.22
N ILE A 47 -9.71 -22.06 30.29
CA ILE A 47 -8.35 -21.61 30.56
C ILE A 47 -8.38 -20.10 30.83
N GLN A 48 -7.66 -19.67 31.88
CA GLN A 48 -7.56 -18.25 32.22
C GLN A 48 -6.91 -17.45 31.07
N PRO A 49 -7.43 -16.26 30.75
CA PRO A 49 -6.91 -15.46 29.65
C PRO A 49 -5.47 -15.00 29.94
N MET A 50 -4.66 -14.96 28.90
CA MET A 50 -3.32 -14.40 28.97
C MET A 50 -3.42 -12.88 29.14
N HIS A 51 -2.70 -12.34 30.12
CA HIS A 51 -2.56 -10.91 30.28
C HIS A 51 -1.67 -10.33 29.17
N TRP A 52 -2.18 -9.32 28.47
CA TRP A 52 -1.49 -8.69 27.35
C TRP A 52 -1.71 -7.19 27.36
N VAL A 53 -0.62 -6.45 27.18
CA VAL A 53 -0.67 -5.01 27.01
C VAL A 53 -0.91 -4.73 25.52
N LYS A 54 -2.06 -4.12 25.21
CA LYS A 54 -2.40 -3.77 23.83
C LYS A 54 -1.31 -2.89 23.22
N LEU A 55 -0.74 -3.35 22.11
CA LEU A 55 0.27 -2.61 21.37
C LEU A 55 -0.38 -1.46 20.61
N ILE A 56 0.26 -0.30 20.63
CA ILE A 56 -0.11 0.85 19.80
C ILE A 56 0.45 0.61 18.40
N LEU A 57 -0.41 0.67 17.40
CA LEU A 57 -0.02 0.50 15.99
C LEU A 57 0.69 1.76 15.49
N PRO A 58 1.93 1.66 14.99
CA PRO A 58 2.59 2.80 14.37
C PRO A 58 1.88 3.23 13.09
N ILE A 59 1.63 4.53 12.97
CA ILE A 59 1.02 5.11 11.77
C ILE A 59 1.91 4.81 10.55
N GLY A 60 1.31 4.34 9.46
CA GLY A 60 2.03 4.10 8.21
C GLY A 60 2.91 2.84 8.18
N ILE A 61 2.84 1.95 9.20
CA ILE A 61 3.70 0.76 9.26
C ILE A 61 3.68 -0.11 8.02
N SER A 62 2.53 -0.28 7.40
CA SER A 62 2.45 -1.06 6.16
C SER A 62 3.23 -0.38 5.03
N PHE A 63 3.15 0.94 4.88
CA PHE A 63 3.84 1.68 3.81
C PHE A 63 5.36 1.65 3.99
N TYR A 64 5.87 2.04 5.16
CA TYR A 64 7.32 2.05 5.36
C TYR A 64 7.93 0.64 5.37
N THR A 65 7.17 -0.39 5.73
CA THR A 65 7.60 -1.79 5.56
C THR A 65 7.75 -2.13 4.07
N PHE A 66 6.78 -1.81 3.22
CA PHE A 66 6.89 -2.05 1.78
C PHE A 66 8.08 -1.32 1.16
N GLU A 67 8.34 -0.09 1.61
CA GLU A 67 9.44 0.77 1.17
C GLU A 67 10.82 0.29 1.63
N THR A 68 10.91 -0.16 2.88
CA THR A 68 12.16 -0.74 3.37
C THR A 68 12.45 -2.06 2.67
N ILE A 69 11.43 -2.85 2.33
CA ILE A 69 11.59 -4.08 1.53
C ILE A 69 12.06 -3.78 0.11
N THR A 70 11.44 -2.82 -0.60
CA THR A 70 11.91 -2.42 -1.94
C THR A 70 13.35 -1.89 -1.88
N TYR A 71 13.71 -1.08 -0.88
CA TYR A 71 15.09 -0.61 -0.70
C TYR A 71 16.09 -1.77 -0.63
N VAL A 72 15.87 -2.74 0.29
CA VAL A 72 16.84 -3.84 0.47
C VAL A 72 16.84 -4.82 -0.69
N VAL A 73 15.68 -5.05 -1.33
CA VAL A 73 15.59 -5.92 -2.51
C VAL A 73 16.26 -5.29 -3.72
N ASP A 74 16.07 -3.99 -3.97
CA ASP A 74 16.66 -3.28 -5.10
C ASP A 74 18.19 -3.18 -4.95
N VAL A 75 18.67 -2.88 -3.74
CA VAL A 75 20.10 -2.90 -3.40
C VAL A 75 20.67 -4.32 -3.55
N TYR A 76 19.93 -5.35 -3.11
CA TYR A 76 20.32 -6.74 -3.32
C TYR A 76 20.37 -7.09 -4.80
N ARG A 77 19.41 -6.69 -5.62
CA ARG A 77 19.35 -6.96 -7.06
C ARG A 77 20.34 -6.12 -7.87
N LYS A 78 20.98 -5.12 -7.25
CA LYS A 78 21.78 -4.08 -7.92
C LYS A 78 20.96 -3.28 -8.94
N THR A 79 19.66 -3.13 -8.70
CA THR A 79 18.79 -2.27 -9.50
C THR A 79 19.13 -0.79 -9.27
N HIS A 80 19.51 -0.45 -8.04
CA HIS A 80 20.03 0.87 -7.69
C HIS A 80 21.09 0.73 -6.58
N GLU A 81 22.04 1.66 -6.54
CA GLU A 81 23.02 1.75 -5.44
C GLU A 81 22.34 2.10 -4.11
N PRO A 82 22.87 1.72 -2.94
CA PRO A 82 22.35 2.18 -1.66
C PRO A 82 22.50 3.69 -1.50
N LEU A 83 21.60 4.32 -0.73
CA LEU A 83 21.71 5.74 -0.41
C LEU A 83 22.99 5.99 0.40
N LYS A 84 23.73 7.04 0.00
CA LYS A 84 25.02 7.39 0.61
C LYS A 84 24.87 8.05 1.97
N ARG A 85 23.76 8.77 2.20
CA ARG A 85 23.50 9.49 3.46
C ARG A 85 22.28 8.90 4.16
N PHE A 86 22.39 8.75 5.48
CA PHE A 86 21.28 8.29 6.32
C PHE A 86 20.08 9.26 6.26
N GLN A 87 20.32 10.57 6.11
CA GLN A 87 19.26 11.57 5.97
C GLN A 87 18.40 11.37 4.73
N ASP A 88 18.99 10.94 3.61
CA ASP A 88 18.24 10.66 2.38
C ASP A 88 17.38 9.41 2.58
N TYR A 89 17.88 8.41 3.31
CA TYR A 89 17.11 7.23 3.68
C TYR A 89 15.95 7.59 4.62
N LEU A 90 16.17 8.44 5.62
CA LEU A 90 15.08 8.95 6.46
C LEU A 90 14.05 9.67 5.59
N LEU A 91 14.48 10.63 4.75
CA LEU A 91 13.58 11.34 3.86
C LEU A 91 12.76 10.39 2.99
N TYR A 92 13.36 9.35 2.40
CA TYR A 92 12.64 8.34 1.64
C TYR A 92 11.51 7.68 2.45
N ILE A 93 11.81 7.24 3.68
CA ILE A 93 10.84 6.53 4.53
C ILE A 93 9.76 7.46 5.07
N ILE A 94 10.13 8.65 5.58
CA ILE A 94 9.20 9.57 6.25
C ILE A 94 8.65 10.67 5.35
N LEU A 95 8.80 10.58 4.03
CA LEU A 95 8.25 11.55 3.08
C LEU A 95 6.71 11.63 3.23
N PHE A 96 6.27 12.68 3.91
CA PHE A 96 4.91 12.80 4.43
C PHE A 96 3.78 12.73 3.39
N PRO A 97 3.93 13.19 2.11
CA PRO A 97 2.86 13.11 1.13
C PRO A 97 2.30 11.69 0.91
N LYS A 98 3.07 10.63 1.21
CA LYS A 98 2.67 9.23 1.03
C LYS A 98 2.61 8.38 2.31
N LEU A 99 2.82 8.98 3.48
CA LEU A 99 3.10 8.22 4.71
C LEU A 99 1.91 7.39 5.22
N ILE A 100 0.68 7.81 4.92
CA ILE A 100 -0.55 7.17 5.42
C ILE A 100 -1.41 6.64 4.28
N ALA A 101 -1.52 7.43 3.22
CA ALA A 101 -2.31 7.13 2.04
C ALA A 101 -1.61 7.70 0.81
N GLY A 102 -1.74 7.02 -0.32
CA GLY A 102 -1.11 7.41 -1.58
C GLY A 102 -0.44 6.23 -2.28
N PRO A 103 0.30 6.49 -3.37
CA PRO A 103 1.03 5.45 -4.09
C PRO A 103 2.17 4.87 -3.24
N ILE A 104 2.37 3.55 -3.31
CA ILE A 104 3.56 2.88 -2.77
C ILE A 104 4.75 3.24 -3.66
N ILE A 105 5.76 3.88 -3.07
CA ILE A 105 6.92 4.37 -3.81
C ILE A 105 8.06 3.36 -3.72
N ARG A 106 8.43 2.77 -4.86
CA ARG A 106 9.59 1.87 -4.92
C ARG A 106 10.87 2.68 -4.82
N TYR A 107 11.90 2.10 -4.20
CA TYR A 107 13.13 2.81 -3.90
C TYR A 107 13.78 3.38 -5.17
N HIS A 108 13.97 2.55 -6.20
CA HIS A 108 14.59 2.98 -7.45
C HIS A 108 13.79 4.08 -8.23
N ASP A 109 12.50 4.26 -7.96
CA ASP A 109 11.71 5.33 -8.59
C ASP A 109 11.97 6.70 -7.94
N LEU A 110 12.37 6.74 -6.66
CA LEU A 110 12.59 7.98 -5.90
C LEU A 110 14.06 8.30 -5.64
N ALA A 111 14.95 7.31 -5.67
CA ALA A 111 16.33 7.44 -5.21
C ALA A 111 17.07 8.63 -5.83
N ASP A 112 17.00 8.80 -7.16
CA ASP A 112 17.63 9.91 -7.87
C ASP A 112 17.02 11.27 -7.48
N GLN A 113 15.70 11.29 -7.27
CA GLN A 113 14.93 12.48 -6.87
C GLN A 113 15.23 12.94 -5.44
N LEU A 114 15.89 12.14 -4.60
CA LEU A 114 16.34 12.57 -3.28
C LEU A 114 17.53 13.54 -3.39
N THR A 115 18.35 13.40 -4.44
CA THR A 115 19.55 14.21 -4.65
C THR A 115 19.33 15.38 -5.60
N VAL A 116 18.63 15.15 -6.72
CA VAL A 116 18.40 16.16 -7.75
C VAL A 116 16.90 16.26 -8.03
N ARG A 117 16.35 17.46 -7.85
CA ARG A 117 14.92 17.73 -8.10
C ARG A 117 14.77 18.92 -9.04
N PRO A 118 13.97 18.79 -10.11
CA PRO A 118 13.60 19.94 -10.91
C PRO A 118 12.69 20.86 -10.10
N ASP A 119 13.07 22.13 -9.97
CA ASP A 119 12.25 23.16 -9.34
C ASP A 119 11.60 24.05 -10.42
N VAL A 120 10.46 23.60 -10.94
CA VAL A 120 9.72 24.27 -12.02
C VAL A 120 8.37 24.73 -11.48
N ILE A 121 8.11 26.04 -11.55
CA ILE A 121 6.90 26.64 -10.97
C ILE A 121 5.62 26.09 -11.60
N ASP A 122 5.61 25.85 -12.91
CA ASP A 122 4.47 25.28 -13.63
C ASP A 122 4.10 23.89 -13.09
N ASP A 123 5.09 23.07 -12.74
CA ASP A 123 4.79 21.77 -12.17
C ASP A 123 4.26 21.86 -10.73
N LYS A 124 4.73 22.83 -9.94
CA LYS A 124 4.14 23.10 -8.62
C LYS A 124 2.67 23.53 -8.76
N LEU A 125 2.34 24.36 -9.74
CA LEU A 125 0.97 24.76 -10.04
C LEU A 125 0.10 23.57 -10.47
N HIS A 126 0.63 22.68 -11.33
CA HIS A 126 -0.05 21.43 -11.65
C HIS A 126 -0.25 20.53 -10.42
N GLY A 127 0.73 20.50 -9.51
CA GLY A 127 0.64 19.80 -8.23
C GLY A 127 -0.49 20.36 -7.35
N PHE A 128 -0.58 21.68 -7.22
CA PHE A 128 -1.66 22.34 -6.49
C PHE A 128 -3.03 22.05 -7.10
N TYR A 129 -3.18 22.21 -8.41
CA TYR A 129 -4.42 21.89 -9.12
C TYR A 129 -4.86 20.44 -8.87
N ARG A 130 -3.93 19.49 -8.97
CA ARG A 130 -4.19 18.08 -8.71
C ARG A 130 -4.59 17.81 -7.26
N PHE A 131 -3.94 18.47 -6.30
CA PHE A 131 -4.30 18.37 -4.90
C PHE A 131 -5.75 18.82 -4.67
N VAL A 132 -6.16 19.95 -5.25
CA VAL A 132 -7.53 20.46 -5.15
C VAL A 132 -8.53 19.47 -5.75
N LEU A 133 -8.23 18.85 -6.89
CA LEU A 133 -9.08 17.80 -7.46
C LEU A 133 -9.21 16.58 -6.53
N GLY A 134 -8.10 16.14 -5.92
CA GLY A 134 -8.12 15.04 -4.96
C GLY A 134 -8.95 15.36 -3.72
N LEU A 135 -8.82 16.59 -3.20
CA LEU A 135 -9.61 17.08 -2.08
C LEU A 135 -11.11 17.14 -2.43
N ALA A 136 -11.45 17.62 -3.62
CA ALA A 136 -12.83 17.66 -4.11
C ALA A 136 -13.42 16.25 -4.24
N LYS A 137 -12.69 15.28 -4.81
CA LYS A 137 -13.12 13.87 -4.87
C LYS A 137 -13.41 13.33 -3.47
N LYS A 138 -12.53 13.59 -2.50
CA LYS A 138 -12.69 13.13 -1.12
C LYS A 138 -13.90 13.77 -0.44
N VAL A 139 -13.97 15.09 -0.41
CA VAL A 139 -14.93 15.83 0.43
C VAL A 139 -16.30 15.92 -0.21
N LEU A 140 -16.37 16.20 -1.52
CA LEU A 140 -17.64 16.45 -2.21
C LEU A 140 -18.31 15.16 -2.69
N ILE A 141 -17.54 14.11 -2.97
CA ILE A 141 -18.08 12.86 -3.49
C ILE A 141 -17.96 11.76 -2.44
N ALA A 142 -16.73 11.32 -2.12
CA ALA A 142 -16.50 10.11 -1.33
C ALA A 142 -17.15 10.18 0.05
N ASN A 143 -17.01 11.30 0.77
CA ASN A 143 -17.63 11.46 2.08
C ASN A 143 -19.16 11.47 2.01
N GLN A 144 -19.75 12.05 0.96
CA GLN A 144 -21.22 12.13 0.82
C GLN A 144 -21.83 10.76 0.52
N VAL A 145 -21.27 10.03 -0.46
CA VAL A 145 -21.74 8.67 -0.76
C VAL A 145 -21.38 7.67 0.34
N GLY A 146 -20.32 7.95 1.12
CA GLY A 146 -19.97 7.15 2.28
C GLY A 146 -20.99 7.24 3.41
N LEU A 147 -21.49 8.43 3.72
CA LEU A 147 -22.59 8.59 4.69
C LEU A 147 -23.83 7.79 4.29
N LEU A 148 -24.18 7.80 3.00
CA LEU A 148 -25.28 7.00 2.46
C LEU A 148 -25.02 5.49 2.58
N ALA A 149 -23.80 5.05 2.28
CA ALA A 149 -23.42 3.64 2.40
C ALA A 149 -23.49 3.17 3.87
N ASP A 150 -22.98 3.97 4.80
CA ASP A 150 -22.99 3.69 6.23
C ASP A 150 -24.43 3.59 6.77
N GLU A 151 -25.31 4.52 6.38
CA GLU A 151 -26.72 4.49 6.78
C GLU A 151 -27.43 3.24 6.27
N ILE A 152 -27.24 2.87 5.00
CA ILE A 152 -27.85 1.68 4.41
C ILE A 152 -27.33 0.39 5.04
N PHE A 153 -26.03 0.28 5.29
CA PHE A 153 -25.45 -0.94 5.86
C PHE A 153 -25.65 -1.06 7.38
N ALA A 154 -26.08 0.02 8.05
CA ALA A 154 -26.51 -0.02 9.44
C ALA A 154 -27.95 -0.54 9.61
N LEU A 155 -28.74 -0.66 8.53
CA LEU A 155 -30.12 -1.15 8.61
C LEU A 155 -30.17 -2.63 9.06
N PRO A 156 -31.16 -2.99 9.90
CA PRO A 156 -31.46 -4.39 10.19
C PRO A 156 -31.75 -5.19 8.92
N TYR A 157 -31.34 -6.47 8.89
CA TYR A 157 -31.51 -7.33 7.71
C TYR A 157 -32.97 -7.47 7.25
N ASN A 158 -33.92 -7.39 8.18
CA ASN A 158 -35.36 -7.45 7.91
C ASN A 158 -35.94 -6.14 7.32
N GLU A 159 -35.19 -5.04 7.37
CA GLU A 159 -35.55 -3.73 6.82
C GLU A 159 -34.82 -3.43 5.50
N LEU A 160 -33.75 -4.19 5.21
CA LEU A 160 -32.95 -4.02 4.01
C LEU A 160 -33.63 -4.66 2.79
N SER A 161 -34.28 -3.83 1.98
CA SER A 161 -34.81 -4.27 0.69
C SER A 161 -33.69 -4.53 -0.33
N THR A 162 -33.94 -5.38 -1.33
CA THR A 162 -32.96 -5.68 -2.40
C THR A 162 -32.51 -4.43 -3.16
N SER A 163 -33.41 -3.48 -3.43
CA SER A 163 -33.07 -2.23 -4.12
C SER A 163 -32.19 -1.34 -3.25
N THR A 164 -32.52 -1.20 -1.96
CA THR A 164 -31.73 -0.44 -1.00
C THR A 164 -30.32 -1.04 -0.86
N ALA A 165 -30.19 -2.37 -0.80
CA ALA A 165 -28.91 -3.05 -0.76
C ALA A 165 -28.02 -2.74 -1.98
N TRP A 166 -28.61 -2.70 -3.18
CA TRP A 166 -27.87 -2.31 -4.40
C TRP A 166 -27.42 -0.84 -4.38
N ILE A 167 -28.25 0.07 -3.86
CA ILE A 167 -27.87 1.47 -3.69
C ILE A 167 -26.68 1.57 -2.73
N GLY A 168 -26.72 0.87 -1.60
CA GLY A 168 -25.61 0.81 -0.64
C GLY A 168 -24.32 0.26 -1.27
N ALA A 169 -24.42 -0.83 -2.03
CA ALA A 169 -23.27 -1.42 -2.73
C ALA A 169 -22.64 -0.45 -3.76
N ILE A 170 -23.46 0.28 -4.53
CA ILE A 170 -22.98 1.28 -5.49
C ILE A 170 -22.36 2.47 -4.76
N ALA A 171 -23.03 2.98 -3.71
CA ALA A 171 -22.54 4.09 -2.91
C ALA A 171 -21.17 3.77 -2.30
N TYR A 172 -21.01 2.58 -1.72
CA TYR A 172 -19.74 2.10 -1.17
C TYR A 172 -18.67 1.91 -2.25
N THR A 173 -19.04 1.40 -3.43
CA THR A 173 -18.12 1.29 -4.57
C THR A 173 -17.55 2.65 -4.96
N LEU A 174 -18.42 3.66 -5.06
CA LEU A 174 -18.01 5.05 -5.34
C LEU A 174 -17.18 5.63 -4.20
N GLN A 175 -17.58 5.40 -2.95
CA GLN A 175 -16.84 5.84 -1.75
C GLN A 175 -15.39 5.35 -1.82
N ILE A 176 -15.18 4.04 -1.91
CA ILE A 176 -13.83 3.45 -1.92
C ILE A 176 -12.99 4.08 -3.03
N TYR A 177 -13.55 4.19 -4.23
CA TYR A 177 -12.81 4.73 -5.37
C TYR A 177 -12.44 6.20 -5.19
N PHE A 178 -13.42 7.07 -4.91
CA PHE A 178 -13.16 8.51 -4.82
C PHE A 178 -12.37 8.87 -3.57
N ASP A 179 -12.50 8.09 -2.49
CA ASP A 179 -11.70 8.26 -1.30
C ASP A 179 -10.23 7.98 -1.61
N PHE A 180 -9.96 6.79 -2.15
CA PHE A 180 -8.59 6.35 -2.33
C PHE A 180 -7.89 7.04 -3.51
N SER A 181 -8.61 7.26 -4.62
CA SER A 181 -8.09 8.07 -5.73
C SER A 181 -7.92 9.54 -5.31
N GLY A 182 -8.81 10.07 -4.46
CA GLY A 182 -8.69 11.42 -3.90
C GLY A 182 -7.42 11.58 -3.06
N TYR A 183 -7.16 10.67 -2.13
CA TYR A 183 -5.90 10.65 -1.37
C TYR A 183 -4.67 10.48 -2.27
N SER A 184 -4.75 9.63 -3.29
CA SER A 184 -3.64 9.44 -4.24
C SER A 184 -3.35 10.73 -5.02
N ASP A 185 -4.39 11.45 -5.46
CA ASP A 185 -4.24 12.73 -6.15
C ASP A 185 -3.66 13.81 -5.23
N MET A 186 -4.10 13.88 -3.97
CA MET A 186 -3.52 14.78 -2.98
C MET A 186 -2.04 14.47 -2.73
N ALA A 187 -1.68 13.20 -2.57
CA ALA A 187 -0.31 12.75 -2.39
C ALA A 187 0.58 13.13 -3.58
N ILE A 188 0.14 12.85 -4.81
CA ILE A 188 0.88 13.16 -6.04
C ILE A 188 0.97 14.69 -6.24
N GLY A 189 -0.09 15.43 -5.91
CA GLY A 189 -0.10 16.89 -5.95
C GLY A 189 0.93 17.52 -5.00
N LEU A 190 0.95 17.07 -3.74
CA LEU A 190 1.94 17.48 -2.73
C LEU A 190 3.36 17.11 -3.14
N ALA A 191 3.57 15.90 -3.66
CA ALA A 191 4.86 15.47 -4.16
C ALA A 191 5.38 16.42 -5.25
N ARG A 192 4.55 16.76 -6.23
CA ARG A 192 4.90 17.72 -7.31
C ARG A 192 5.26 19.09 -6.77
N MET A 193 4.47 19.63 -5.83
CA MET A 193 4.75 20.91 -5.17
C MET A 193 6.11 20.93 -4.44
N LEU A 194 6.57 19.76 -3.95
CA LEU A 194 7.86 19.57 -3.29
C LEU A 194 9.00 19.17 -4.24
N GLY A 195 8.75 19.09 -5.56
CA GLY A 195 9.74 18.70 -6.57
C GLY A 195 9.93 17.19 -6.74
N PHE A 196 9.03 16.37 -6.21
CA PHE A 196 9.00 14.92 -6.42
C PHE A 196 7.97 14.51 -7.49
N ARG A 197 8.18 13.34 -8.07
CA ARG A 197 7.30 12.69 -9.04
C ARG A 197 6.94 11.31 -8.53
N PHE A 198 5.68 11.16 -8.14
CA PHE A 198 5.11 9.88 -7.77
C PHE A 198 4.40 9.25 -8.97
N ALA A 199 4.38 7.93 -9.02
CA ALA A 199 3.63 7.18 -10.01
C ALA A 199 2.12 7.31 -9.79
N GLU A 200 1.36 7.14 -10.87
CA GLU A 200 -0.09 7.05 -10.82
C GLU A 200 -0.54 5.84 -10.01
N ASN A 201 -1.62 6.01 -9.25
CA ASN A 201 -2.22 4.91 -8.50
C ASN A 201 -3.57 4.45 -9.08
N PHE A 202 -4.24 5.32 -9.85
CA PHE A 202 -5.52 5.04 -10.48
C PHE A 202 -5.55 5.59 -11.89
N ASP A 203 -6.09 4.83 -12.83
CA ASP A 203 -6.34 5.28 -14.21
C ASP A 203 -7.72 4.82 -14.70
N ASN A 204 -8.77 5.52 -14.24
CA ASN A 204 -10.16 5.31 -14.65
C ASN A 204 -10.58 3.81 -14.63
N PRO A 205 -10.45 3.10 -13.51
CA PRO A 205 -10.61 1.65 -13.47
C PRO A 205 -12.00 1.16 -13.90
N TYR A 206 -13.08 1.92 -13.67
CA TYR A 206 -14.44 1.49 -14.00
C TYR A 206 -14.81 1.56 -15.49
N ILE A 207 -13.96 2.12 -16.36
CA ILE A 207 -14.16 2.05 -17.82
C ILE A 207 -13.52 0.78 -18.43
N SER A 208 -12.94 -0.09 -17.60
CA SER A 208 -12.25 -1.30 -18.04
C SER A 208 -13.19 -2.28 -18.71
N LYS A 209 -12.70 -2.93 -19.77
CA LYS A 209 -13.44 -3.95 -20.53
C LYS A 209 -13.19 -5.37 -20.04
N SER A 210 -12.30 -5.55 -19.06
CA SER A 210 -11.99 -6.84 -18.45
C SER A 210 -11.46 -6.67 -17.02
N ILE A 211 -11.56 -7.74 -16.22
CA ILE A 211 -11.01 -7.77 -14.84
C ILE A 211 -9.49 -7.53 -14.85
N THR A 212 -8.78 -8.10 -15.82
CA THR A 212 -7.34 -7.89 -15.98
C THR A 212 -7.00 -6.42 -16.24
N GLU A 213 -7.80 -5.72 -17.04
CA GLU A 213 -7.62 -4.30 -17.29
C GLU A 213 -7.94 -3.47 -16.03
N PHE A 214 -9.01 -3.82 -15.30
CA PHE A 214 -9.38 -3.17 -14.05
C PHE A 214 -8.21 -3.15 -13.06
N TRP A 215 -7.57 -4.31 -12.83
CA TRP A 215 -6.43 -4.40 -11.89
C TRP A 215 -5.14 -3.75 -12.39
N ARG A 216 -5.03 -3.43 -13.70
CA ARG A 216 -3.94 -2.59 -14.22
C ARG A 216 -4.18 -1.11 -14.03
N ARG A 217 -5.42 -0.71 -13.72
CA ARG A 217 -5.87 0.68 -13.54
C ARG A 217 -6.25 1.00 -12.09
N TRP A 218 -6.41 -0.01 -11.23
CA TRP A 218 -6.78 0.12 -9.83
C TRP A 218 -5.57 -0.14 -8.92
N HIS A 219 -5.27 0.79 -8.00
CA HIS A 219 -4.20 0.65 -7.01
C HIS A 219 -2.85 0.20 -7.64
N ILE A 220 -2.49 0.86 -8.73
CA ILE A 220 -1.42 0.47 -9.67
C ILE A 220 -0.09 0.29 -8.96
N SER A 221 0.23 1.15 -7.97
CA SER A 221 1.50 1.06 -7.25
C SER A 221 1.62 -0.24 -6.44
N LEU A 222 0.52 -0.67 -5.80
CA LEU A 222 0.50 -1.93 -5.04
C LEU A 222 0.57 -3.13 -5.98
N GLY A 223 -0.23 -3.13 -7.06
CA GLY A 223 -0.20 -4.20 -8.06
C GLY A 223 1.19 -4.36 -8.69
N THR A 224 1.85 -3.25 -8.97
CA THR A 224 3.23 -3.22 -9.48
C THR A 224 4.24 -3.73 -8.44
N TRP A 225 4.06 -3.36 -7.18
CA TRP A 225 4.89 -3.86 -6.08
C TRP A 225 4.73 -5.38 -5.92
N MET A 226 3.50 -5.88 -5.79
CA MET A 226 3.18 -7.31 -5.68
C MET A 226 3.77 -8.10 -6.86
N LYS A 227 3.62 -7.57 -8.09
CA LYS A 227 4.19 -8.17 -9.29
C LYS A 227 5.73 -8.30 -9.20
N ASN A 228 6.43 -7.23 -8.86
CA ASN A 228 7.90 -7.17 -8.98
C ASN A 228 8.66 -7.74 -7.76
N TYR A 229 8.06 -7.66 -6.57
CA TYR A 229 8.69 -8.07 -5.31
C TYR A 229 8.20 -9.42 -4.80
N LEU A 230 7.04 -9.92 -5.28
CA LEU A 230 6.48 -11.19 -4.85
C LEU A 230 6.25 -12.17 -6.03
N TYR A 231 5.43 -11.79 -7.01
CA TYR A 231 5.00 -12.70 -8.09
C TYR A 231 6.13 -13.15 -9.03
N ILE A 232 6.91 -12.21 -9.59
CA ILE A 232 8.03 -12.53 -10.49
C ILE A 232 9.10 -13.38 -9.78
N PRO A 233 9.51 -13.07 -8.53
CA PRO A 233 10.42 -13.93 -7.77
C PRO A 233 9.94 -15.36 -7.54
N LEU A 234 8.62 -15.59 -7.50
CA LEU A 234 8.03 -16.93 -7.40
C LEU A 234 8.01 -17.70 -8.73
N GLY A 235 8.55 -17.11 -9.81
CA GLY A 235 8.62 -17.67 -11.16
C GLY A 235 7.66 -17.03 -12.16
N GLY A 236 6.77 -16.14 -11.71
CA GLY A 236 5.82 -15.42 -12.57
C GLY A 236 5.02 -16.36 -13.49
N ASN A 237 4.98 -16.03 -14.78
CA ASN A 237 4.30 -16.83 -15.80
C ASN A 237 5.16 -17.98 -16.38
N GLN A 238 6.41 -18.14 -15.93
CA GLN A 238 7.37 -19.09 -16.52
C GLN A 238 7.39 -20.45 -15.80
N VAL A 239 6.35 -20.74 -15.01
CA VAL A 239 6.19 -21.97 -14.23
C VAL A 239 5.03 -22.80 -14.79
N ALA A 240 4.98 -24.08 -14.42
CA ALA A 240 3.87 -24.96 -14.79
C ALA A 240 2.51 -24.41 -14.29
N ILE A 241 1.43 -24.71 -15.00
CA ILE A 241 0.07 -24.20 -14.74
C ILE A 241 -0.37 -24.33 -13.27
N PRO A 242 -0.17 -25.48 -12.58
CA PRO A 242 -0.54 -25.58 -11.16
C PRO A 242 0.22 -24.59 -10.26
N ARG A 243 1.51 -24.38 -10.54
CA ARG A 243 2.35 -23.44 -9.80
C ARG A 243 1.97 -21.99 -10.13
N LEU A 244 1.56 -21.72 -11.36
CA LEU A 244 1.06 -20.42 -11.78
C LEU A 244 -0.18 -20.02 -10.96
N TYR A 245 -1.18 -20.90 -10.88
CA TYR A 245 -2.38 -20.63 -10.08
C TYR A 245 -2.07 -20.49 -8.59
N LEU A 246 -1.18 -21.34 -8.04
CA LEU A 246 -0.72 -21.18 -6.66
C LEU A 246 -0.07 -19.81 -6.43
N ASN A 247 0.83 -19.39 -7.32
CA ASN A 247 1.48 -18.09 -7.24
C ASN A 247 0.47 -16.94 -7.32
N LEU A 248 -0.56 -17.05 -8.18
CA LEU A 248 -1.61 -16.04 -8.27
C LEU A 248 -2.41 -15.96 -6.97
N THR A 249 -2.88 -17.08 -6.43
CA THR A 249 -3.64 -17.14 -5.16
C THR A 249 -2.84 -16.67 -3.94
N LEU A 250 -1.53 -16.89 -3.93
CA LEU A 250 -0.67 -16.40 -2.84
C LEU A 250 -0.45 -14.88 -2.88
N VAL A 251 -0.59 -14.27 -4.06
CA VAL A 251 -0.24 -12.86 -4.28
C VAL A 251 -1.49 -11.96 -4.32
N PHE A 252 -2.57 -12.43 -4.95
CA PHE A 252 -3.78 -11.67 -5.26
C PHE A 252 -5.01 -12.34 -4.65
#